data_AF-A0A968IZN8-F1
#
_entry.id   AF-A0A968IZN8-F1
#
_cell.length_a   1.000
_cell.length_b   1.000
_cell.length_c   1.000
_cell.angle_alpha   90.00
_cell.angle_beta   90.00
_cell.angle_gamma   90.00
#
_symmetry.space_group_name_H-M   'P 1'
#
loop_
_entity.id
_entity.type
_entity.pdbx_description
1 polymer ?
#
loop_
_entity_poly.entity_id
_entity_poly.type
_entity_poly.pdbx_seq_one_letter_code
_entity_poly.pdbx_strand_id
1 'polypeptide(L)'
;MAAQIQPGPVNLVQLAYQGALEDQGIPKAATLLREVRFNQIRAEDVVMAGIQAGRLPASTLENQSYLQVVETELEELTNFDVDDD
;
A
#
# COMPACT_ATOMS: atom_id res chain seq x y z
N MET A 1 -16.75 3.52 -22.25
CA MET A 1 -16.48 3.71 -20.81
C MET A 1 -15.37 2.74 -20.45
N ALA A 2 -14.15 3.23 -20.20
CA ALA A 2 -13.06 2.34 -19.79
C ALA A 2 -13.30 1.95 -18.33
N ALA A 3 -13.64 0.69 -18.07
CA ALA A 3 -13.56 0.14 -16.72
C ALA A 3 -12.07 0.16 -16.35
N GLN A 4 -11.63 1.21 -15.67
CA GLN A 4 -10.31 1.25 -15.06
C GLN A 4 -10.27 0.09 -14.07
N ILE A 5 -9.38 -0.88 -14.33
CA ILE A 5 -9.23 -2.05 -13.48
C ILE A 5 -8.56 -1.53 -12.21
N GLN A 6 -9.37 -1.23 -11.19
CA GLN A 6 -8.89 -0.78 -9.90
C GLN A 6 -7.90 -1.84 -9.38
N PRO A 7 -6.67 -1.47 -8.98
CA PRO A 7 -5.77 -2.43 -8.37
C PRO A 7 -6.44 -3.00 -7.12
N GLY A 8 -6.48 -4.33 -7.04
CA GLY A 8 -6.83 -5.00 -5.80
C GLY A 8 -5.86 -4.61 -4.67
N PRO A 9 -6.22 -4.86 -3.41
CA PRO A 9 -5.42 -4.44 -2.25
C PRO A 9 -3.98 -4.97 -2.30
N VAL A 10 -3.79 -6.25 -2.64
CA VAL A 10 -2.48 -6.87 -2.86
C VAL A 10 -1.68 -6.15 -3.94
N ASN A 11 -2.31 -5.83 -5.07
CA ASN A 11 -1.65 -5.16 -6.19
C ASN A 11 -1.26 -3.72 -5.85
N LEU A 12 -2.05 -3.03 -5.01
CA LEU A 12 -1.71 -1.70 -4.51
C LEU A 12 -0.44 -1.75 -3.65
N VAL A 13 -0.34 -2.72 -2.75
CA VAL A 13 0.86 -2.91 -1.91
C VAL A 13 2.08 -3.20 -2.77
N GLN A 14 1.95 -4.07 -3.79
CA GLN A 14 3.03 -4.34 -4.74
C GLN A 14 3.45 -3.10 -5.53
N LEU A 15 2.49 -2.25 -5.94
CA LEU A 15 2.78 -0.99 -6.62
C LEU A 15 3.52 -0.01 -5.68
N ALA A 16 3.10 0.10 -4.43
CA ALA A 16 3.79 0.90 -3.41
C ALA A 16 5.23 0.41 -3.23
N TYR A 17 5.41 -0.90 -3.06
CA TYR A 17 6.72 -1.52 -2.91
C TYR A 17 7.64 -1.29 -4.12
N GLN A 18 7.10 -1.29 -5.34
CA GLN A 18 7.82 -1.00 -6.59
C GLN A 18 8.15 0.50 -6.77
N GLY A 19 7.59 1.38 -5.93
CA GLY A 19 7.81 2.82 -5.99
C GLY A 19 6.83 3.60 -6.85
N ALA A 20 5.70 3.00 -7.23
CA ALA A 20 4.67 3.68 -8.03
C ALA A 20 3.92 4.77 -7.25
N LEU A 21 4.17 4.91 -5.94
CA LEU A 21 3.56 5.89 -5.04
C LEU A 21 4.60 6.84 -4.40
N GLU A 22 5.86 6.82 -4.86
CA GLU A 22 6.93 7.68 -4.33
C GLU A 22 6.61 9.17 -4.47
N ASP A 23 6.03 9.58 -5.60
CA ASP A 23 5.58 10.97 -5.83
C ASP A 23 4.49 11.43 -4.84
N GLN A 24 3.80 10.49 -4.19
CA GLN A 24 2.78 10.76 -3.19
C GLN A 24 3.30 10.59 -1.75
N GLY A 25 4.61 10.44 -1.58
CA GLY A 25 5.26 10.35 -0.27
C GLY A 25 5.34 8.96 0.32
N ILE A 26 4.95 7.91 -0.42
CA ILE A 26 5.13 6.52 0.02
C ILE A 26 6.48 6.03 -0.50
N PRO A 27 7.49 5.80 0.36
CA PRO A 27 8.77 5.28 -0.06
C PRO A 27 8.61 3.85 -0.60
N LYS A 28 9.64 3.37 -1.28
CA LYS A 28 9.68 2.02 -1.88
C LYS A 28 10.54 1.04 -1.10
N ALA A 29 10.44 -0.23 -1.47
CA ALA A 29 11.35 -1.31 -1.04
C ALA A 29 11.58 -1.33 0.48
N ALA A 30 12.83 -1.51 0.93
CA ALA A 30 13.20 -1.63 2.33
C ALA A 30 12.80 -0.42 3.20
N THR A 31 12.70 0.78 2.63
CA THR A 31 12.25 1.97 3.36
C THR A 31 10.76 1.88 3.67
N LEU A 32 9.94 1.44 2.71
CA LEU A 32 8.52 1.16 2.96
C LEU A 32 8.34 0.15 4.09
N LEU A 33 9.05 -0.97 4.03
CA LEU A 33 8.96 -2.02 5.05
C LEU A 33 9.36 -1.51 6.44
N ARG A 34 10.41 -0.70 6.51
CA ARG A 34 10.84 -0.05 7.76
C ARG A 34 9.75 0.86 8.32
N GLU A 35 9.17 1.72 7.50
CA GLU A 35 8.14 2.68 7.94
C GLU A 35 6.84 2.00 8.36
N VAL A 36 6.45 0.92 7.68
CA VAL A 36 5.34 0.05 8.12
C VAL A 36 5.65 -0.56 9.48
N ARG A 37 6.84 -1.15 9.69
CA ARG A 37 7.24 -1.72 10.99
C ARG A 37 7.22 -0.71 12.14
N PHE A 38 7.51 0.55 11.87
CA PHE A 38 7.45 1.62 12.87
C PHE A 38 6.08 2.30 12.97
N ASN A 39 5.04 1.76 12.33
CA ASN A 39 3.69 2.34 12.25
C ASN A 39 3.68 3.79 11.72
N GLN A 40 4.68 4.16 10.92
CA GLN A 40 4.80 5.45 10.25
C GLN A 40 4.01 5.48 8.95
N ILE A 41 3.84 4.33 8.31
CA ILE A 41 2.96 4.12 7.16
C ILE A 41 1.96 3.03 7.50
N ARG A 42 0.69 3.31 7.24
CA ARG A 42 -0.43 2.37 7.43
C ARG A 42 -1.16 2.14 6.11
N ALA A 43 -2.09 1.19 6.13
CA ALA A 43 -2.95 0.91 4.98
C ALA A 43 -3.67 2.17 4.45
N GLU A 44 -4.12 3.04 5.35
CA GLU A 44 -4.78 4.30 5.01
C GLU A 44 -3.87 5.23 4.20
N ASP A 45 -2.58 5.34 4.56
CA ASP A 45 -1.61 6.17 3.84
C ASP A 45 -1.35 5.64 2.43
N VAL A 46 -1.20 4.33 2.29
CA VAL A 46 -0.99 3.66 0.99
C VAL A 46 -2.23 3.80 0.09
N VAL A 47 -3.44 3.64 0.64
CA VAL A 47 -4.69 3.83 -0.10
C VAL A 47 -4.88 5.30 -0.49
N MET A 48 -4.60 6.23 0.41
CA MET A 48 -4.65 7.66 0.12
C MET A 48 -3.67 8.04 -0.99
N ALA A 49 -2.44 7.53 -0.95
CA ALA A 49 -1.47 7.73 -2.03
C ALA A 49 -1.94 7.12 -3.36
N GLY A 50 -2.57 5.94 -3.33
CA GLY A 50 -3.19 5.33 -4.52
C GLY A 50 -4.33 6.15 -5.11
N ILE A 51 -5.11 6.84 -4.27
CA ILE A 51 -6.16 7.78 -4.69
C ILE A 51 -5.53 9.03 -5.30
N GLN A 52 -4.53 9.62 -4.66
CA GLN A 52 -3.83 10.80 -5.17
C GLN A 52 -3.13 10.52 -6.51
N ALA A 53 -2.60 9.31 -6.69
CA ALA A 53 -2.02 8.85 -7.95
C ALA A 53 -3.08 8.55 -9.04
N GLY A 54 -4.38 8.74 -8.77
CA GLY A 54 -5.47 8.48 -9.71
C GLY A 54 -5.69 7.00 -10.02
N ARG A 55 -5.18 6.10 -9.17
CA ARG A 55 -5.29 4.64 -9.35
C ARG A 55 -6.51 4.05 -8.64
N LEU A 56 -7.02 4.74 -7.62
CA LEU A 56 -8.15 4.31 -6.81
C LEU A 56 -9.21 5.42 -6.71
N PRO A 57 -10.51 5.08 -6.63
CA PRO A 57 -11.54 6.03 -6.27
C PRO A 57 -11.45 6.38 -4.78
N ALA A 58 -11.83 7.61 -4.42
CA ALA A 58 -11.81 8.11 -3.04
C ALA A 58 -12.63 7.25 -2.06
N SER A 59 -13.70 6.61 -2.55
CA SER A 59 -14.53 5.68 -1.78
C SER A 59 -13.78 4.43 -1.28
N THR A 60 -12.58 4.16 -1.79
CA THR A 60 -11.75 3.03 -1.32
C THR A 60 -11.32 3.22 0.13
N LEU A 61 -11.15 4.47 0.60
CA LEU A 61 -10.85 4.76 2.01
C LEU A 61 -11.99 4.37 2.96
N GLU A 62 -13.22 4.27 2.47
CA GLU A 62 -14.37 3.86 3.28
C GLU A 62 -14.56 2.33 3.29
N ASN A 63 -13.82 1.61 2.45
CA ASN A 63 -13.90 0.16 2.33
C ASN A 63 -12.99 -0.52 3.35
N GLN A 64 -13.53 -0.81 4.54
CA GLN A 64 -12.82 -1.49 5.62
C GLN A 64 -12.22 -2.84 5.20
N SER A 65 -12.92 -3.61 4.36
CA SER A 65 -12.39 -4.89 3.87
C SER A 65 -11.16 -4.68 2.97
N TYR A 66 -11.12 -3.60 2.20
CA TYR A 66 -9.96 -3.27 1.39
C TYR A 66 -8.79 -2.85 2.27
N LEU A 67 -9.02 -1.95 3.23
CA LEU A 67 -8.00 -1.49 4.17
C LEU A 67 -7.39 -2.65 4.96
N GLN A 68 -8.21 -3.57 5.46
CA GLN A 68 -7.74 -4.72 6.22
C GLN A 68 -6.83 -5.62 5.39
N VAL A 69 -7.16 -5.88 4.12
CA VAL A 69 -6.27 -6.68 3.25
C VAL A 69 -4.98 -5.93 2.96
N VAL A 70 -5.02 -4.61 2.73
CA VAL A 70 -3.78 -3.82 2.56
C VAL A 70 -2.91 -3.90 3.82
N GLU A 71 -3.50 -3.79 5.00
CA GLU A 71 -2.79 -3.90 6.27
C GLU A 71 -2.13 -5.28 6.45
N THR A 72 -2.89 -6.35 6.26
CA THR A 72 -2.36 -7.73 6.32
C THR A 72 -1.22 -7.95 5.33
N GLU A 73 -1.36 -7.50 4.08
CA GLU A 73 -0.32 -7.66 3.07
C GLU A 73 0.94 -6.85 3.38
N LEU A 74 0.80 -5.64 3.95
CA LEU A 74 1.94 -4.84 4.40
C LEU A 74 2.69 -5.54 5.55
N GLU A 75 1.94 -6.08 6.52
CA GLU A 75 2.51 -6.83 7.65
C GLU A 75 3.22 -8.11 7.19
N GLU A 76 2.59 -8.90 6.30
CA GLU A 76 3.20 -10.09 5.72
C GLU A 76 4.50 -9.73 5.00
N LEU A 77 4.48 -8.71 4.14
CA LEU A 77 5.66 -8.25 3.40
C LEU A 77 6.79 -7.80 4.33
N THR A 78 6.47 -7.20 5.49
CA THR A 78 7.48 -6.83 6.49
C THR A 78 8.03 -8.01 7.28
N ASN A 79 7.25 -9.08 7.46
CA ASN A 79 7.65 -10.29 8.18
C ASN A 79 8.55 -11.20 7.32
N PHE A 80 8.35 -11.23 6.00
CA PHE A 80 9.23 -11.95 5.06
C PHE A 80 10.66 -11.38 4.97
N ASP A 81 10.88 -10.16 5.44
CA ASP A 81 12.21 -9.52 5.51
C ASP A 81 13.00 -9.95 6.77
N VAL A 82 12.41 -10.82 7.62
CA VAL A 82 12.96 -11.26 8.93
C VAL A 82 13.44 -12.71 8.85
N ASP A 83 14.46 -12.96 8.03
CA ASP A 83 15.27 -14.19 8.05
C ASP A 83 16.76 -13.81 8.16
N ASP A 84 17.19 -13.16 9.26
CA ASP A 84 18.61 -13.11 9.72
C ASP A 84 18.72 -12.52 11.15
N ASP A 85 18.68 -13.37 12.20
CA ASP A 85 19.61 -13.41 13.36
C ASP A 85 19.33 -14.64 14.24
#